data_AF-A0A822DE89-F1
#
_entry.id   AF-A0A822DE89-F1
#
_cell.length_a   1.000
_cell.length_b   1.000
_cell.length_c   1.000
_cell.angle_alpha   90.00
_cell.angle_beta   90.00
_cell.angle_gamma   90.00
#
_symmetry.space_group_name_H-M   'P 1'
#
loop_
_entity.id
_entity.type
_entity.pdbx_description
1 polymer ?
#
loop_
_entity_poly.entity_id
_entity_poly.type
_entity_poly.pdbx_seq_one_letter_code
_entity_poly.pdbx_strand_id
1 'polypeptide(L)'
;SGKLTTSLVKYWRDEVFEPIVQNKNYLLISDCSGGHGDDEIYEQLTSSKRLEIPKKTTSMIQPLDVYFNRQYKVIARKIYDHIRLRNSDINLCQRNNIIKLNSLIYNQLSSKHFNSMIKYAWFQSGYLKNDPGSFKNVKEVCFKFQDSSCNGNNCAEPTFIRCSWREKSLCIDHFFY
;
A
#
# COMPACT_ATOMS: atom_id res chain seq x y z
N SER A 1 -10.98 14.12 -13.66
CA SER A 1 -10.70 12.69 -13.85
C SER A 1 -9.20 12.56 -14.09
N GLY A 2 -8.43 12.20 -13.05
CA GLY A 2 -6.98 12.07 -13.11
C GLY A 2 -6.60 10.73 -13.73
N LYS A 3 -6.83 10.57 -15.03
CA LYS A 3 -6.42 9.38 -15.76
C LYS A 3 -4.89 9.38 -15.85
N LEU A 4 -4.30 8.21 -15.66
CA LEU A 4 -2.87 8.02 -15.85
C LEU A 4 -2.52 8.23 -17.33
N THR A 5 -1.72 9.23 -17.63
CA THR A 5 -1.24 9.56 -18.98
C THR A 5 0.17 9.00 -19.19
N THR A 6 0.58 8.83 -20.45
CA THR A 6 1.96 8.49 -20.81
C THR A 6 2.97 9.46 -20.17
N SER A 7 2.67 10.77 -20.12
CA SER A 7 3.53 11.76 -19.47
C SER A 7 3.70 11.53 -17.95
N LEU A 8 2.63 11.11 -17.27
CA LEU A 8 2.70 10.77 -15.85
C LEU A 8 3.48 9.47 -15.60
N VAL A 9 3.41 8.51 -16.52
CA VAL A 9 4.23 7.29 -16.44
C VAL A 9 5.71 7.60 -16.64
N LYS A 10 6.05 8.46 -17.62
CA LYS A 10 7.43 8.94 -17.83
C LYS A 10 7.96 9.67 -16.59
N TYR A 11 7.18 10.61 -16.04
CA TYR A 11 7.52 11.27 -14.78
C TYR A 11 7.75 10.28 -13.64
N TRP A 12 6.87 9.30 -13.46
CA TRP A 12 7.05 8.28 -12.43
C TRP A 12 8.33 7.45 -12.65
N ARG A 13 8.62 7.07 -13.91
CA ARG A 13 9.84 6.33 -14.26
C ARG A 13 11.09 7.12 -13.86
N ASP A 14 11.19 8.37 -14.33
CA ASP A 14 12.40 9.20 -14.20
C ASP A 14 12.60 9.73 -12.79
N GLU A 15 11.52 10.21 -12.16
CA GLU A 15 11.61 10.96 -10.89
C GLU A 15 11.34 10.09 -9.65
N VAL A 16 10.80 8.89 -9.83
CA VAL A 16 10.43 8.01 -8.70
C VAL A 16 11.09 6.64 -8.82
N PHE A 17 10.90 5.95 -9.94
CA PHE A 17 11.35 4.56 -10.06
C PHE A 17 12.87 4.46 -10.19
N GLU A 18 13.48 5.15 -11.15
CA GLU A 18 14.92 5.13 -11.40
C GLU A 18 15.75 5.52 -10.16
N PRO A 19 15.43 6.61 -9.42
CA PRO A 19 16.17 6.97 -8.21
C PRO A 19 16.11 5.92 -7.09
N ILE A 20 15.06 5.09 -7.05
CA ILE A 20 14.89 4.02 -6.06
C ILE A 20 15.70 2.77 -6.45
N VAL A 21 15.64 2.36 -7.71
CA VAL A 21 16.32 1.15 -8.17
C VAL A 21 17.81 1.37 -8.42
N GLN A 22 18.20 2.57 -8.85
CA GLN A 22 19.58 2.95 -9.13
C GLN A 22 20.27 1.90 -10.02
N ASN A 23 21.50 1.51 -9.69
CA ASN A 23 22.28 0.48 -10.39
C ASN A 23 21.97 -0.95 -9.93
N LYS A 24 20.84 -1.21 -9.26
CA LYS A 24 20.49 -2.57 -8.81
C LYS A 24 19.85 -3.35 -9.96
N ASN A 25 20.06 -4.66 -9.95
CA ASN A 25 19.29 -5.59 -10.78
C ASN A 25 17.88 -5.74 -10.19
N TYR A 26 16.86 -5.58 -11.02
CA TYR A 26 15.44 -5.68 -10.69
C TYR A 26 14.65 -6.42 -11.76
N LEU A 27 13.43 -6.80 -11.38
CA LEU A 27 12.40 -7.30 -12.28
C LEU A 27 11.21 -6.37 -12.17
N LEU A 28 10.89 -5.65 -13.24
CA LEU A 28 9.69 -4.81 -13.30
C LEU A 28 8.54 -5.62 -13.87
N ILE A 29 7.50 -5.84 -13.07
CA ILE A 29 6.25 -6.45 -13.53
C ILE A 29 5.21 -5.33 -13.67
N SER A 30 4.79 -5.04 -14.90
CA SER A 30 3.83 -3.97 -15.19
C SER A 30 2.55 -4.53 -15.79
N ASP A 31 1.43 -3.84 -15.56
CA ASP A 31 0.19 -4.12 -16.24
C ASP A 31 0.24 -3.66 -17.71
N CYS A 32 -0.56 -4.28 -18.56
CA CYS A 32 -0.66 -4.01 -20.00
C CYS A 32 -1.60 -2.83 -20.34
N SER A 33 -2.00 -2.04 -19.34
CA SER A 33 -3.07 -1.06 -19.44
C SER A 33 -2.57 0.39 -19.52
N GLY A 34 -3.22 1.19 -20.37
CA GLY A 34 -2.92 2.62 -20.53
C GLY A 34 -1.46 2.89 -20.92
N GLY A 35 -0.87 3.94 -20.34
CA GLY A 35 0.54 4.28 -20.56
C GLY A 35 1.55 3.25 -20.04
N HIS A 36 1.13 2.21 -19.29
CA HIS A 36 2.06 1.19 -18.81
C HIS A 36 2.38 0.09 -19.82
N GLY A 37 1.57 -0.06 -20.88
CA GLY A 37 1.79 -1.02 -21.97
C GLY A 37 2.63 -0.49 -23.12
N ASP A 38 3.15 0.74 -23.00
CA ASP A 38 4.01 1.35 -24.01
C ASP A 38 5.47 0.98 -23.74
N ASP A 39 5.99 0.04 -24.53
CA ASP A 39 7.35 -0.48 -24.38
C ASP A 39 8.42 0.61 -24.55
N GLU A 40 8.17 1.64 -25.36
CA GLU A 40 9.11 2.75 -25.60
C GLU A 40 9.43 3.52 -24.31
N ILE A 41 8.51 3.54 -23.35
CA ILE A 41 8.74 4.17 -22.05
C ILE A 41 9.80 3.41 -21.25
N TYR A 42 9.97 2.11 -21.47
CA TYR A 42 10.87 1.30 -20.66
C TYR A 42 12.18 0.95 -21.38
N GLU A 43 12.34 1.31 -22.65
CA GLU A 43 13.58 1.06 -23.42
C GLU A 43 14.83 1.66 -22.75
N GLN A 44 14.67 2.77 -22.05
CA GLN A 44 15.76 3.45 -21.34
C GLN A 44 16.21 2.70 -20.07
N LEU A 45 15.40 1.77 -19.57
CA LEU A 45 15.69 0.95 -18.40
C LEU A 45 16.60 -0.24 -18.77
N THR A 46 17.87 0.04 -18.99
CA THR A 46 18.86 -0.95 -19.47
C THR A 46 19.35 -1.90 -18.38
N SER A 47 19.24 -1.51 -17.11
CA SER A 47 19.82 -2.25 -15.98
C SER A 47 19.12 -3.58 -15.68
N SER A 48 17.97 -3.89 -16.30
CA SER A 48 17.04 -4.91 -15.80
C SER A 48 15.94 -5.35 -16.76
N LYS A 49 15.20 -6.41 -16.39
CA LYS A 49 14.14 -7.01 -17.20
C LYS A 49 12.76 -6.46 -16.84
N ARG A 50 11.97 -6.10 -17.86
CA ARG A 50 10.52 -5.87 -17.72
C ARG A 50 9.74 -7.10 -18.18
N LEU A 51 8.68 -7.44 -17.46
CA LEU A 51 7.68 -8.42 -17.83
C LEU A 51 6.30 -7.77 -17.78
N GLU A 52 5.52 -7.96 -18.83
CA GLU A 52 4.15 -7.50 -18.88
C GLU A 52 3.18 -8.58 -18.36
N ILE A 53 2.18 -8.16 -17.59
CA ILE A 53 1.04 -9.00 -17.19
C ILE A 53 0.06 -9.08 -18.36
N PRO A 54 -0.27 -10.29 -18.85
CA PRO A 54 -1.26 -10.48 -19.91
C PRO A 54 -2.60 -9.81 -19.64
N LYS A 55 -3.26 -9.38 -20.71
CA LYS A 55 -4.60 -8.79 -20.65
C LYS A 55 -5.57 -9.72 -19.94
N LYS A 56 -6.41 -9.14 -19.06
CA LYS A 56 -7.47 -9.81 -18.30
C LYS A 56 -6.98 -10.84 -17.27
N THR A 57 -5.69 -10.85 -16.94
CA THR A 57 -5.13 -11.74 -15.90
C THR A 57 -4.63 -10.99 -14.67
N THR A 58 -4.75 -9.67 -14.63
CA THR A 58 -4.35 -8.79 -13.52
C THR A 58 -4.82 -9.30 -12.16
N SER A 59 -6.11 -9.64 -12.02
CA SER A 59 -6.67 -10.18 -10.78
C SER A 59 -6.17 -11.57 -10.37
N MET A 60 -5.53 -12.29 -11.30
CA MET A 60 -5.04 -13.66 -11.10
C MET A 60 -3.55 -13.69 -10.77
N ILE A 61 -2.75 -12.80 -11.36
CA ILE A 61 -1.28 -12.88 -11.27
C ILE A 61 -0.60 -11.58 -10.85
N GLN A 62 -1.30 -10.46 -10.69
CA GLN A 62 -0.68 -9.25 -10.14
C GLN A 62 -0.70 -9.33 -8.60
N PRO A 63 0.45 -9.33 -7.89
CA PRO A 63 0.47 -9.47 -6.43
C PRO A 63 -0.30 -8.37 -5.70
N LEU A 64 -0.31 -7.17 -6.30
CA LEU A 64 -1.11 -6.06 -5.81
C LEU A 64 -2.60 -6.40 -5.77
N ASP A 65 -3.15 -6.94 -6.86
CA ASP A 65 -4.58 -7.23 -6.97
C ASP A 65 -4.98 -8.56 -6.33
N VAL A 66 -4.11 -9.57 -6.41
CA VAL A 66 -4.34 -10.89 -5.81
C VAL A 66 -4.54 -10.79 -4.30
N TYR A 67 -3.76 -9.96 -3.60
CA TYR A 67 -3.92 -9.85 -2.14
C TYR A 67 -3.57 -8.50 -1.51
N PHE A 68 -2.48 -7.83 -1.91
CA PHE A 68 -1.97 -6.69 -1.16
C PHE A 68 -2.97 -5.50 -1.09
N ASN A 69 -3.61 -5.17 -2.21
CA ASN A 69 -4.59 -4.08 -2.29
C ASN A 69 -5.81 -4.33 -1.39
N ARG A 70 -6.16 -5.59 -1.09
CA ARG A 70 -7.21 -5.90 -0.11
C ARG A 70 -6.86 -5.39 1.27
N GLN A 71 -5.59 -5.50 1.67
CA GLN A 71 -5.08 -5.10 2.98
C GLN A 71 -5.00 -3.58 3.09
N TYR A 72 -4.51 -2.93 2.05
CA TYR A 72 -4.57 -1.47 1.90
C TYR A 72 -6.00 -0.93 2.08
N LYS A 73 -6.96 -1.51 1.34
CA LYS A 73 -8.39 -1.12 1.37
C LYS A 73 -9.01 -1.27 2.75
N VAL A 74 -8.56 -2.22 3.58
CA VAL A 74 -9.05 -2.38 4.96
C VAL A 74 -8.71 -1.16 5.80
N ILE A 75 -7.46 -0.69 5.79
CA ILE A 75 -7.06 0.49 6.57
C ILE A 75 -7.76 1.73 6.04
N ALA A 76 -7.73 1.93 4.71
CA ALA A 76 -8.38 3.08 4.08
C ALA A 76 -9.87 3.15 4.47
N ARG A 77 -10.62 2.06 4.28
CA ARG A 77 -12.04 2.01 4.61
C ARG A 77 -12.31 2.32 6.08
N LYS A 78 -11.51 1.76 7.00
CA LYS A 78 -11.65 2.04 8.44
C LYS A 78 -11.47 3.53 8.76
N ILE A 79 -10.52 4.21 8.10
CA ILE A 79 -10.30 5.65 8.28
C ILE A 79 -11.49 6.45 7.73
N TYR A 80 -11.94 6.14 6.50
CA TYR A 80 -13.12 6.79 5.91
C TYR A 80 -14.38 6.60 6.77
N ASP A 81 -14.64 5.37 7.21
CA ASP A 81 -15.81 5.03 8.04
C ASP A 81 -15.74 5.79 9.37
N HIS A 82 -14.57 5.84 10.01
CA HIS A 82 -14.41 6.54 11.30
C HIS A 82 -14.64 8.05 11.18
N ILE A 83 -14.02 8.70 10.19
CA ILE A 83 -14.17 10.13 9.96
C ILE A 83 -15.63 10.49 9.64
N ARG A 84 -16.30 9.67 8.82
CA ARG A 84 -17.72 9.86 8.47
C ARG A 84 -18.64 9.67 9.68
N LEU A 85 -18.39 8.69 10.55
CA LEU A 85 -19.25 8.40 11.70
C LEU A 85 -19.07 9.40 12.84
N ARG A 86 -17.85 9.93 13.03
CA ARG A 86 -17.52 10.85 14.12
C ARG A 86 -17.67 12.33 13.75
N ASN A 87 -18.05 12.65 12.51
CA ASN A 87 -18.07 14.01 11.98
C ASN A 87 -16.75 14.76 12.27
N SER A 88 -15.62 14.09 12.03
CA SER A 88 -14.29 14.69 12.23
C SER A 88 -14.05 15.80 11.21
N ASP A 89 -13.34 16.86 11.61
CA ASP A 89 -12.95 17.97 10.72
C ASP A 89 -11.93 17.56 9.63
N ILE A 90 -11.47 16.30 9.63
CA ILE A 90 -10.55 15.77 8.62
C ILE A 90 -11.27 15.62 7.28
N ASN A 91 -11.00 16.54 6.36
CA ASN A 91 -11.50 16.45 4.99
C ASN A 91 -10.62 15.53 4.13
N LEU A 92 -10.99 14.27 3.98
CA LEU A 92 -10.27 13.28 3.16
C LEU A 92 -10.33 13.54 1.64
N CYS A 93 -11.12 14.52 1.18
CA CYS A 93 -11.13 14.94 -0.23
C CYS A 93 -10.04 15.96 -0.55
N GLN A 94 -9.38 16.55 0.45
CA GLN A 94 -8.28 17.48 0.23
C GLN A 94 -7.00 16.74 -0.18
N ARG A 95 -6.29 17.28 -1.18
CA ARG A 95 -5.08 16.68 -1.76
C ARG A 95 -4.03 16.28 -0.70
N ASN A 96 -3.74 17.17 0.26
CA ASN A 96 -2.76 16.90 1.30
C ASN A 96 -3.19 15.75 2.21
N ASN A 97 -4.48 15.67 2.54
CA ASN A 97 -5.02 14.58 3.36
C ASN A 97 -5.05 13.26 2.60
N ILE A 98 -5.28 13.27 1.28
CA ILE A 98 -5.17 12.09 0.42
C ILE A 98 -3.73 11.57 0.41
N ILE A 99 -2.74 12.45 0.22
CA ILE A 99 -1.31 12.09 0.27
C ILE A 99 -0.96 11.53 1.65
N LYS A 100 -1.39 12.21 2.73
CA LYS A 100 -1.14 11.78 4.11
C LYS A 100 -1.76 10.41 4.39
N LEU A 101 -3.00 10.17 3.96
CA LEU A 101 -3.67 8.88 4.08
C LEU A 101 -2.87 7.76 3.41
N ASN A 102 -2.43 7.97 2.17
CA ASN A 102 -1.60 7.00 1.45
C ASN A 102 -0.27 6.77 2.18
N SER A 103 0.38 7.83 2.66
CA SER A 103 1.64 7.75 3.41
C SER A 103 1.49 6.99 4.72
N LEU A 104 0.40 7.20 5.46
CA LEU A 104 0.12 6.51 6.72
C LEU A 104 -0.12 5.01 6.48
N ILE A 105 -0.93 4.66 5.49
CA ILE A 105 -1.20 3.26 5.15
C ILE A 105 0.08 2.57 4.65
N TYR A 106 0.84 3.23 3.76
CA TYR A 106 2.13 2.74 3.30
C TYR A 106 3.07 2.49 4.49
N ASN A 107 3.20 3.47 5.39
CA ASN A 107 4.01 3.32 6.59
C ASN A 107 3.59 2.09 7.40
N GLN A 108 2.29 1.89 7.67
CA GLN A 108 1.84 0.70 8.41
C GLN A 108 2.20 -0.61 7.69
N LEU A 109 1.94 -0.70 6.39
CA LEU A 109 2.19 -1.89 5.58
C LEU A 109 3.68 -2.19 5.36
N SER A 110 4.56 -1.20 5.53
CA SER A 110 6.02 -1.38 5.47
C SER A 110 6.63 -2.01 6.73
N SER A 111 5.85 -2.21 7.81
CA SER A 111 6.34 -2.89 9.01
C SER A 111 6.66 -4.37 8.77
N LYS A 112 7.63 -4.91 9.54
CA LYS A 112 8.07 -6.31 9.43
C LYS A 112 6.95 -7.34 9.61
N HIS A 113 5.87 -7.00 10.32
CA HIS A 113 4.72 -7.89 10.55
C HIS A 113 4.02 -8.30 9.24
N PHE A 114 4.14 -7.49 8.19
CA PHE A 114 3.50 -7.75 6.91
C PHE A 114 4.43 -8.38 5.86
N ASN A 115 5.69 -8.69 6.21
CA ASN A 115 6.63 -9.29 5.26
C ASN A 115 6.12 -10.64 4.71
N SER A 116 5.64 -11.54 5.57
CA SER A 116 5.08 -12.83 5.13
C SER A 116 3.78 -12.66 4.35
N MET A 117 2.95 -11.67 4.72
CA MET A 117 1.73 -11.31 4.01
C MET A 117 2.02 -10.78 2.59
N ILE A 118 3.05 -9.97 2.42
CA ILE A 118 3.50 -9.50 1.11
C ILE A 118 4.04 -10.68 0.30
N LYS A 119 4.92 -11.52 0.88
CA LYS A 119 5.39 -12.74 0.21
C LYS A 119 4.23 -13.64 -0.21
N TYR A 120 3.17 -13.73 0.58
CA TYR A 120 1.98 -14.51 0.24
C TYR A 120 1.30 -13.99 -1.03
N ALA A 121 1.21 -12.67 -1.21
CA ALA A 121 0.68 -12.09 -2.44
C ALA A 121 1.48 -12.53 -3.67
N TRP A 122 2.81 -12.59 -3.57
CA TRP A 122 3.69 -13.06 -4.65
C TRP A 122 3.61 -14.58 -4.86
N PHE A 123 3.50 -15.36 -3.79
CA PHE A 123 3.30 -16.81 -3.84
C PHE A 123 1.98 -17.17 -4.52
N GLN A 124 0.86 -16.56 -4.10
CA GLN A 124 -0.45 -16.77 -4.71
C GLN A 124 -0.51 -16.34 -6.18
N SER A 125 0.32 -15.36 -6.57
CA SER A 125 0.46 -14.95 -7.97
C SER A 125 1.33 -15.90 -8.80
N GLY A 126 1.91 -16.95 -8.19
CA GLY A 126 2.75 -17.94 -8.86
C GLY A 126 4.22 -17.55 -9.03
N TYR A 127 4.67 -16.44 -8.42
CA TYR A 127 6.05 -15.96 -8.58
C TYR A 127 7.04 -16.50 -7.54
N LEU A 128 6.54 -17.06 -6.44
CA LEU A 128 7.36 -17.75 -5.44
C LEU A 128 7.01 -19.24 -5.43
N LYS A 129 8.03 -20.09 -5.28
CA LYS A 129 7.84 -21.54 -5.17
C LYS A 129 7.42 -21.99 -3.77
N ASN A 130 7.91 -21.29 -2.75
CA ASN A 130 7.73 -21.68 -1.36
C ASN A 130 6.61 -20.88 -0.72
N ASP A 131 5.74 -21.57 0.01
CA ASP A 131 4.73 -20.96 0.86
C ASP A 131 5.42 -20.14 1.97
N PRO A 132 5.08 -18.85 2.16
CA PRO A 132 5.64 -18.02 3.23
C PRO A 132 5.19 -18.41 4.65
N GLY A 133 4.30 -19.40 4.78
CA GLY A 133 3.76 -19.87 6.05
C GLY A 133 2.61 -18.99 6.56
N SER A 134 2.21 -19.24 7.80
CA SER A 134 1.14 -18.47 8.44
C SER A 134 1.57 -17.03 8.72
N PHE A 135 0.64 -16.10 8.57
CA PHE A 135 0.85 -14.68 8.84
C PHE A 135 -0.43 -14.05 9.37
N LYS A 136 -0.28 -12.90 10.03
CA LYS A 136 -1.40 -12.06 10.46
C LYS A 136 -1.70 -11.03 9.39
N ASN A 137 -2.98 -10.83 9.08
CA ASN A 137 -3.43 -9.80 8.16
C ASN A 137 -3.60 -8.44 8.87
N VAL A 138 -3.93 -7.38 8.11
CA VAL A 138 -4.13 -6.03 8.66
C VAL A 138 -5.18 -5.98 9.77
N LYS A 139 -6.27 -6.74 9.66
CA LYS A 139 -7.30 -6.74 10.71
C LYS A 139 -6.74 -7.29 12.02
N GLU A 140 -5.94 -8.35 11.94
CA GLU A 140 -5.36 -9.01 13.10
C GLU A 140 -4.22 -8.20 13.73
N VAL A 141 -3.43 -7.49 12.93
CA VAL A 141 -2.32 -6.66 13.43
C VAL A 141 -2.81 -5.30 13.92
N CYS A 142 -3.58 -4.59 13.09
CA CYS A 142 -3.91 -3.18 13.32
C CYS A 142 -5.26 -2.97 14.01
N PHE A 143 -6.21 -3.92 13.90
CA PHE A 143 -7.60 -3.71 14.35
C PHE A 143 -8.10 -4.76 15.35
N LYS A 144 -7.21 -5.62 15.85
CA LYS A 144 -7.48 -6.54 16.95
C LYS A 144 -6.65 -6.10 18.15
N PHE A 145 -7.24 -5.24 18.95
CA PHE A 145 -6.64 -4.71 20.18
C PHE A 145 -7.65 -4.81 21.32
N GLN A 146 -7.14 -4.95 22.54
CA GLN A 146 -7.95 -4.99 23.76
C GLN A 146 -8.03 -3.61 24.43
N ASP A 147 -7.06 -2.75 24.17
CA ASP A 147 -6.99 -1.41 24.76
C ASP A 147 -8.15 -0.56 24.26
N SER A 148 -8.95 -0.07 25.20
CA SER A 148 -10.05 0.85 24.89
C SER A 148 -9.57 2.30 24.73
N SER A 149 -8.40 2.66 25.26
CA SER A 149 -7.88 4.02 25.28
C SER A 149 -6.58 4.19 24.49
N CYS A 150 -6.42 5.38 23.90
CA CYS A 150 -5.23 5.75 23.18
C CYS A 150 -4.00 5.89 24.10
N ASN A 151 -2.86 5.34 23.67
CA ASN A 151 -1.55 5.49 24.34
C ASN A 151 -0.80 6.79 23.93
N GLY A 152 -1.50 7.77 23.37
CA GLY A 152 -0.96 9.11 23.13
C GLY A 152 -0.82 9.89 24.44
N ASN A 153 0.09 10.86 24.48
CA ASN A 153 0.30 11.66 25.69
C ASN A 153 -0.98 12.44 26.04
N ASN A 154 -1.46 12.30 27.28
CA ASN A 154 -2.68 12.95 27.78
C ASN A 154 -3.92 12.73 26.89
N CYS A 155 -4.05 11.53 26.29
CA CYS A 155 -5.18 11.21 25.42
C CYS A 155 -6.22 10.34 26.14
N ALA A 156 -7.47 10.81 26.19
CA ALA A 156 -8.61 10.03 26.68
C ALA A 156 -9.47 9.44 25.54
N GLU A 157 -9.08 9.67 24.28
CA GLU A 157 -9.84 9.22 23.12
C GLU A 157 -9.79 7.70 22.95
N PRO A 158 -10.87 7.10 22.42
CA PRO A 158 -10.92 5.67 22.20
C PRO A 158 -9.90 5.22 21.14
N THR A 159 -9.37 4.01 21.31
CA THR A 159 -8.46 3.41 20.33
C THR A 159 -9.16 3.22 18.99
N PHE A 160 -8.49 3.68 17.92
CA PHE A 160 -8.89 3.47 16.54
C PHE A 160 -8.05 2.39 15.85
N ILE A 161 -6.73 2.42 16.04
CA ILE A 161 -5.78 1.54 15.37
C ILE A 161 -4.60 1.19 16.28
N ARG A 162 -4.11 -0.04 16.22
CA ARG A 162 -2.81 -0.43 16.77
C ARG A 162 -1.72 -0.22 15.72
N CYS A 163 -0.73 0.61 16.03
CA CYS A 163 0.39 0.90 15.14
C CYS A 163 1.25 -0.35 14.92
N SER A 164 1.51 -0.73 13.67
CA SER A 164 2.27 -1.94 13.33
C SER A 164 3.77 -1.82 13.62
N TRP A 165 4.30 -0.62 13.83
CA TRP A 165 5.71 -0.43 14.17
C TRP A 165 5.99 -0.47 15.67
N ARG A 166 5.17 0.25 16.43
CA ARG A 166 5.37 0.48 17.86
C ARG A 166 4.43 -0.33 18.74
N GLU A 167 3.46 -1.00 18.12
CA GLU A 167 2.43 -1.79 18.78
C GLU A 167 1.55 -1.02 19.77
N LYS A 168 1.61 0.31 19.73
CA LYS A 168 0.78 1.23 20.52
C LYS A 168 -0.62 1.37 19.91
N SER A 169 -1.62 1.40 20.78
CA SER A 169 -3.01 1.71 20.47
C SER A 169 -3.19 3.22 20.35
N LEU A 170 -3.66 3.71 19.21
CA LEU A 170 -3.79 5.13 18.87
C LEU A 170 -5.24 5.47 18.52
N CYS A 171 -5.71 6.64 18.95
CA CYS A 171 -6.94 7.25 18.41
C CYS A 171 -6.70 7.75 16.97
N ILE A 172 -7.78 8.19 16.31
CA ILE A 172 -7.67 8.68 14.94
C ILE A 172 -6.75 9.91 14.84
N ASP A 173 -6.81 10.83 15.80
CA ASP A 173 -6.05 12.08 15.73
C ASP A 173 -4.55 11.83 15.90
N HIS A 174 -4.15 11.05 16.90
CA HIS A 174 -2.74 10.64 17.09
C HIS A 174 -2.20 9.76 15.96
N PHE A 175 -3.07 9.08 15.22
CA PHE A 175 -2.65 8.34 14.05
C PHE A 175 -2.53 9.25 12.82
N PHE A 176 -3.43 10.23 12.70
CA PHE A 176 -3.53 11.08 11.53
C PHE A 176 -2.65 12.32 11.61
N TYR A 177 -2.28 12.83 12.79
CA TYR A 177 -1.45 14.02 13.02
C TYR A 177 -0.13 13.67 13.71
#